data_AF-A0A7Z9WWH1-F1
#
_entry.id   AF-A0A7Z9WWH1-F1
#
_cell.length_a   1.000
_cell.length_b   1.000
_cell.length_c   1.000
_cell.angle_alpha   90.00
_cell.angle_beta   90.00
_cell.angle_gamma   90.00
#
_symmetry.space_group_name_H-M   'P 1'
#
loop_
_entity.id
_entity.type
_entity.pdbx_description
1 polymer ?
#
loop_
_entity_poly.entity_id
_entity_poly.type
_entity_poly.pdbx_seq_one_letter_code
_entity_poly.pdbx_strand_id
1 'polypeptide(L)'
;TKVIFDHKSHTQQFGLACDSCHGDLFAMQRGVAEKTGKLNMASLAKGKFCGACHDGNTAFASNSNCIACHMTPEDPIIWTKPVKAVVFYHKTHTEQYGLDCDACHNDTFAMKTGTAEKSHDFTMKALYKGQYCGACHDGKTAFASNTLCNTCHIGAKGYDRLMGIESHPEGGVEGHSGH
;
A
#
# COMPACT_ATOMS: atom_id res chain seq x y z
N THR A 1 4.22 0.99 3.11
CA THR A 1 4.87 0.46 1.89
C THR A 1 6.38 0.55 2.01
N LYS A 2 7.13 -0.33 1.35
CA LYS A 2 8.61 -0.33 1.32
C LYS A 2 9.08 0.67 0.26
N VAL A 3 10.06 1.49 0.60
CA VAL A 3 10.72 2.42 -0.34
C VAL A 3 12.09 1.86 -0.73
N ILE A 4 12.44 1.94 -2.00
CA ILE A 4 13.78 1.59 -2.50
C ILE A 4 14.46 2.86 -3.00
N PHE A 5 15.74 3.00 -2.65
CA PHE A 5 16.62 4.01 -3.20
C PHE A 5 17.82 3.32 -3.84
N ASP A 6 18.09 3.63 -5.11
CA ASP A 6 19.18 3.08 -5.88
C ASP A 6 20.31 4.10 -6.07
N HIS A 7 21.45 3.90 -5.40
CA HIS A 7 22.59 4.81 -5.52
C HIS A 7 23.14 4.83 -6.95
N LYS A 8 23.15 3.69 -7.64
CA LYS A 8 23.72 3.55 -8.99
C LYS A 8 23.01 4.47 -9.99
N SER A 9 21.69 4.55 -9.93
CA SER A 9 20.90 5.44 -10.79
C SER A 9 21.30 6.89 -10.56
N HIS A 10 21.38 7.32 -9.30
CA HIS A 10 21.72 8.71 -8.96
C HIS A 10 23.17 9.08 -9.31
N THR A 11 24.15 8.25 -8.98
CA THR A 11 25.57 8.61 -9.11
C THR A 11 26.16 8.23 -10.47
N GLN A 12 25.74 7.11 -11.07
CA GLN A 12 26.32 6.62 -12.33
C GLN A 12 25.50 7.01 -13.55
N GLN A 13 24.16 6.98 -13.46
CA GLN A 13 23.31 7.30 -14.60
C GLN A 13 23.07 8.81 -14.71
N PHE A 14 22.80 9.47 -13.58
CA PHE A 14 22.54 10.92 -13.52
C PHE A 14 23.76 11.76 -13.12
N GLY A 15 24.88 11.11 -12.74
CA GLY A 15 26.15 11.80 -12.50
C GLY A 15 26.19 12.69 -11.27
N LEU A 16 25.28 12.49 -10.29
CA LEU A 16 25.26 13.30 -9.07
C LEU A 16 26.50 13.03 -8.21
N ALA A 17 27.15 14.10 -7.77
CA ALA A 17 28.29 14.04 -6.87
C ALA A 17 27.85 13.67 -5.44
N CYS A 18 28.75 13.13 -4.63
CA CYS A 18 28.43 12.63 -3.29
C CYS A 18 27.92 13.74 -2.35
N ASP A 19 28.53 14.93 -2.46
CA ASP A 19 28.19 16.14 -1.70
C ASP A 19 26.85 16.76 -2.12
N SER A 20 26.33 16.39 -3.29
CA SER A 20 24.99 16.81 -3.74
C SER A 20 23.87 16.23 -2.87
N CYS A 21 24.16 15.21 -2.05
CA CYS A 21 23.21 14.60 -1.14
C CYS A 21 23.75 14.49 0.30
N HIS A 22 25.05 14.23 0.46
CA HIS A 22 25.63 13.94 1.76
C HIS A 22 26.16 15.17 2.49
N GLY A 23 25.84 15.25 3.78
CA GLY A 23 26.15 16.40 4.63
C GLY A 23 24.87 17.16 5.00
N ASP A 24 24.15 17.61 3.97
CA ASP A 24 22.96 18.46 4.14
C ASP A 24 21.65 17.67 4.11
N LEU A 25 21.41 16.88 3.06
CA LEU A 25 20.14 16.17 2.85
C LEU A 25 20.10 14.82 3.54
N PHE A 26 21.21 14.07 3.48
CA PHE A 26 21.31 12.72 4.03
C PHE A 26 22.66 12.50 4.72
N ALA A 27 22.64 11.92 5.92
CA ALA A 27 23.85 11.38 6.52
C ALA A 27 24.38 10.19 5.70
N MET A 28 25.70 9.98 5.67
CA MET A 28 26.35 8.79 5.09
C MET A 28 26.17 7.55 6.00
N GLN A 29 24.99 7.38 6.58
CA GLN A 29 24.65 6.25 7.43
C GLN A 29 23.22 5.82 7.13
N ARG A 30 23.07 4.54 6.80
CA ARG A 30 21.78 3.94 6.43
C ARG A 30 20.77 4.07 7.56
N GLY A 31 19.54 4.45 7.21
CA GLY A 31 18.41 4.54 8.13
C GLY A 31 18.40 5.77 9.05
N VAL A 32 19.38 6.67 8.99
CA VAL A 32 19.38 7.89 9.82
C VAL A 32 18.18 8.78 9.49
N ALA A 33 17.95 9.07 8.21
CA ALA A 33 16.82 9.90 7.77
C ALA A 33 15.46 9.29 8.20
N GLU A 34 15.30 7.98 8.07
CA GLU A 34 14.10 7.25 8.48
C GLU A 34 13.85 7.36 9.99
N LYS A 35 14.88 7.17 10.82
CA LYS A 35 14.80 7.25 12.29
C LYS A 35 14.37 8.62 12.81
N THR A 36 14.55 9.69 12.04
CA THR A 36 14.08 11.02 12.44
C THR A 36 12.56 11.14 12.46
N GLY A 37 11.84 10.25 11.78
CA GLY A 37 10.40 10.37 11.52
C GLY A 37 10.02 11.51 10.58
N LYS A 38 11.00 12.30 10.11
CA LYS A 38 10.80 13.45 9.21
C LYS A 38 10.85 13.05 7.74
N LEU A 39 11.35 11.87 7.39
CA LEU A 39 11.30 11.35 6.02
C LEU A 39 9.88 10.91 5.67
N ASN A 40 9.07 11.86 5.21
CA ASN A 40 7.67 11.67 4.84
C ASN A 40 7.26 12.63 3.70
N MET A 41 6.16 12.32 3.02
CA MET A 41 5.70 13.10 1.85
C MET A 41 5.48 14.58 2.16
N ALA A 42 5.03 14.91 3.38
CA ALA A 42 4.84 16.30 3.80
C ALA A 42 6.17 17.07 3.91
N SER A 43 7.28 16.39 4.23
CA SER A 43 8.61 17.00 4.24
C SER A 43 9.21 17.08 2.83
N LEU A 44 8.94 16.08 1.98
CA LEU A 44 9.32 16.12 0.56
C LEU A 44 8.66 17.30 -0.17
N ALA A 45 7.37 17.53 0.07
CA ALA A 45 6.64 18.69 -0.46
C ALA A 45 7.21 20.05 0.00
N LYS A 46 8.04 20.06 1.06
CA LYS A 46 8.75 21.24 1.57
C LYS A 46 10.20 21.31 1.08
N GLY A 47 10.56 20.56 0.03
CA GLY A 47 11.90 20.55 -0.54
C GLY A 47 12.95 19.82 0.29
N LYS A 48 12.55 18.91 1.19
CA LYS A 48 13.49 18.15 2.04
C LYS A 48 13.71 16.73 1.53
N PHE A 49 14.86 16.15 1.85
CA PHE A 49 15.23 14.79 1.48
C PHE A 49 15.10 14.58 -0.04
N CYS A 50 14.35 13.57 -0.50
CA CYS A 50 14.11 13.30 -1.91
C CYS A 50 13.46 14.50 -2.63
N GLY A 51 12.64 15.27 -1.93
CA GLY A 51 11.92 16.42 -2.48
C GLY A 51 12.80 17.64 -2.77
N ALA A 52 14.07 17.62 -2.36
CA ALA A 52 15.03 18.64 -2.77
C ALA A 52 15.34 18.59 -4.29
N CYS A 53 15.11 17.43 -4.93
CA CYS A 53 15.30 17.24 -6.36
C CYS A 53 14.05 16.66 -7.04
N HIS A 54 13.28 15.80 -6.38
CA HIS A 54 12.00 15.29 -6.89
C HIS A 54 10.87 16.30 -6.68
N ASP A 55 11.06 17.49 -7.25
CA ASP A 55 10.23 18.69 -7.15
C ASP A 55 9.38 18.96 -8.40
N GLY A 56 9.57 18.19 -9.48
CA GLY A 56 8.91 18.37 -10.78
C GLY A 56 9.69 19.22 -11.77
N ASN A 57 10.80 19.84 -11.35
CA ASN A 57 11.69 20.66 -12.17
C ASN A 57 13.06 20.01 -12.34
N THR A 58 13.71 19.64 -11.23
CA THR A 58 15.04 19.01 -11.22
C THR A 58 14.95 17.54 -11.59
N ALA A 59 13.94 16.85 -11.07
CA ALA A 59 13.55 15.49 -11.42
C ALA A 59 12.01 15.37 -11.35
N PHE A 60 11.47 14.19 -11.67
CA PHE A 60 10.02 13.96 -11.59
C PHE A 60 9.48 14.26 -10.19
N ALA A 61 8.27 14.82 -10.12
CA ALA A 61 7.67 15.27 -8.87
C ALA A 61 7.34 14.08 -7.95
N SER A 62 7.76 14.16 -6.69
CA SER A 62 7.58 13.10 -5.69
C SER A 62 6.11 12.80 -5.33
N ASN A 63 5.17 13.67 -5.67
CA ASN A 63 3.73 13.46 -5.50
C ASN A 63 3.07 12.72 -6.69
N SER A 64 3.87 12.26 -7.65
CA SER A 64 3.44 11.51 -8.83
C SER A 64 4.34 10.29 -9.04
N ASN A 65 3.93 9.35 -9.90
CA ASN A 65 4.71 8.16 -10.23
C ASN A 65 5.16 7.39 -8.97
N CYS A 66 4.22 7.14 -8.06
CA CYS A 66 4.50 6.59 -6.72
C CYS A 66 5.34 5.30 -6.77
N ILE A 67 5.11 4.47 -7.80
CA ILE A 67 5.79 3.19 -8.02
C ILE A 67 7.29 3.34 -8.34
N ALA A 68 7.76 4.53 -8.71
CA ALA A 68 9.20 4.78 -8.93
C ALA A 68 10.02 4.62 -7.64
N CYS A 69 9.38 4.78 -6.47
CA CYS A 69 10.04 4.64 -5.18
C CYS A 69 9.35 3.59 -4.29
N HIS A 70 8.02 3.51 -4.35
CA HIS A 70 7.20 2.65 -3.48
C HIS A 70 6.89 1.31 -4.14
N MET A 71 7.20 0.21 -3.45
CA MET A 71 6.75 -1.11 -3.91
C MET A 71 5.28 -1.33 -3.55
N THR A 72 4.50 -1.76 -4.54
CA THR A 72 3.16 -2.30 -4.30
C THR A 72 3.26 -3.57 -3.46
N PRO A 73 2.56 -3.68 -2.33
CA PRO A 73 2.55 -4.92 -1.55
C PRO A 73 1.94 -6.06 -2.37
N GLU A 74 2.68 -7.17 -2.50
CA GLU A 74 2.19 -8.40 -3.13
C GLU A 74 1.17 -9.10 -2.23
N ASP A 75 1.45 -9.13 -0.92
CA ASP A 75 0.57 -9.73 0.07
C ASP A 75 -0.69 -8.89 0.30
N PRO A 76 -1.84 -9.53 0.57
CA PRO A 76 -3.04 -8.82 0.97
C PRO A 76 -2.85 -8.04 2.27
N ILE A 77 -3.55 -6.90 2.36
CA ILE A 77 -3.81 -6.28 3.64
C ILE A 77 -4.90 -7.08 4.34
N ILE A 78 -4.65 -7.45 5.59
CA ILE A 78 -5.62 -8.12 6.44
C ILE A 78 -5.85 -7.27 7.68
N TRP A 79 -7.05 -6.71 7.83
CA TRP A 79 -7.46 -6.04 9.06
C TRP A 79 -8.07 -7.04 10.02
N THR A 80 -7.76 -6.86 11.31
CA THR A 80 -8.27 -7.71 12.38
C THR A 80 -9.21 -6.99 13.35
N LYS A 81 -9.40 -5.69 13.15
CA LYS A 81 -10.30 -4.84 13.93
C LYS A 81 -11.10 -3.89 13.02
N PRO A 82 -12.37 -3.59 13.36
CA PRO A 82 -13.12 -4.10 14.52
C PRO A 82 -13.59 -5.56 14.35
N VAL A 83 -13.58 -6.09 13.14
CA VAL A 83 -13.92 -7.49 12.83
C VAL A 83 -12.68 -8.22 12.34
N LYS A 84 -12.47 -9.46 12.78
CA LYS A 84 -11.35 -10.29 12.34
C LYS A 84 -11.51 -10.66 10.86
N ALA A 85 -10.41 -10.59 10.12
CA ALA A 85 -10.28 -11.14 8.77
C ALA A 85 -11.07 -10.37 7.70
N VAL A 86 -10.80 -9.08 7.58
CA VAL A 86 -11.18 -8.28 6.41
C VAL A 86 -9.97 -8.17 5.48
N VAL A 87 -10.12 -8.59 4.24
CA VAL A 87 -9.02 -8.65 3.26
C VAL A 87 -9.13 -7.56 2.20
N PHE A 88 -7.98 -7.05 1.76
CA PHE A 88 -7.86 -6.14 0.61
C PHE A 88 -6.62 -6.48 -0.21
N TYR A 89 -6.76 -6.46 -1.53
CA TYR A 89 -5.69 -6.78 -2.49
C TYR A 89 -5.38 -5.56 -3.36
N HIS A 90 -4.13 -5.05 -3.31
CA HIS A 90 -3.72 -3.96 -4.21
C HIS A 90 -3.82 -4.38 -5.67
N LYS A 91 -3.28 -5.55 -6.03
CA LYS A 91 -3.26 -6.08 -7.40
C LYS A 91 -4.64 -6.05 -8.08
N THR A 92 -5.69 -6.44 -7.37
CA THR A 92 -7.06 -6.35 -7.92
C THR A 92 -7.42 -4.91 -8.25
N HIS A 93 -7.19 -3.97 -7.34
CA HIS A 93 -7.58 -2.57 -7.54
C HIS A 93 -6.68 -1.85 -8.56
N THR A 94 -5.37 -2.03 -8.50
CA THR A 94 -4.41 -1.28 -9.33
C THR A 94 -4.16 -1.93 -10.69
N GLU A 95 -4.06 -3.26 -10.77
CA GLU A 95 -3.74 -3.95 -12.04
C GLU A 95 -5.00 -4.41 -12.77
N GLN A 96 -5.99 -4.96 -12.08
CA GLN A 96 -7.19 -5.48 -12.75
C GLN A 96 -8.21 -4.38 -13.06
N TYR A 97 -8.40 -3.44 -12.12
CA TYR A 97 -9.33 -2.32 -12.27
C TYR A 97 -8.67 -0.99 -12.65
N GLY A 98 -7.34 -0.95 -12.73
CA GLY A 98 -6.61 0.23 -13.21
C GLY A 98 -6.73 1.46 -12.33
N LEU A 99 -6.97 1.29 -11.02
CA LEU A 99 -7.05 2.42 -10.09
C LEU A 99 -5.65 2.96 -9.80
N ASP A 100 -5.50 4.27 -9.95
CA ASP A 100 -4.30 5.00 -9.58
C ASP A 100 -4.11 5.05 -8.06
N CYS A 101 -2.87 5.28 -7.64
CA CYS A 101 -2.50 5.27 -6.22
C CYS A 101 -3.22 6.37 -5.42
N ASP A 102 -3.40 7.54 -6.05
CA ASP A 102 -4.02 8.74 -5.47
C ASP A 102 -5.54 8.59 -5.28
N ALA A 103 -6.19 7.73 -6.04
CA ALA A 103 -7.60 7.37 -5.85
C ALA A 103 -7.90 6.85 -4.43
N CYS A 104 -6.89 6.32 -3.74
CA CYS A 104 -6.99 5.88 -2.35
C CYS A 104 -6.11 6.68 -1.39
N HIS A 105 -4.87 7.00 -1.77
CA HIS A 105 -3.83 7.35 -0.80
C HIS A 105 -3.67 8.82 -0.43
N ASN A 106 -4.43 9.71 -1.08
CA ASN A 106 -4.46 11.12 -0.71
C ASN A 106 -5.48 11.39 0.40
N ASP A 107 -6.64 10.73 0.37
CA ASP A 107 -7.75 11.03 1.27
C ASP A 107 -8.27 9.79 2.01
N THR A 108 -8.55 8.70 1.29
CA THR A 108 -9.31 7.56 1.82
C THR A 108 -8.49 6.67 2.76
N PHE A 109 -7.23 6.38 2.42
CA PHE A 109 -6.37 5.47 3.16
C PHE A 109 -4.94 5.98 3.25
N ALA A 110 -4.39 6.07 4.46
CA ALA A 110 -2.95 6.30 4.61
C ALA A 110 -2.13 5.14 4.00
N MET A 111 -0.97 5.43 3.40
CA MET A 111 0.01 4.44 2.89
C MET A 111 0.73 3.64 3.99
N LYS A 112 0.03 3.32 5.08
CA LYS A 112 0.52 2.61 6.25
C LYS A 112 -0.55 1.63 6.74
N THR A 113 -0.24 0.34 6.63
CA THR A 113 -1.08 -0.75 7.11
C THR A 113 -1.46 -0.55 8.58
N GLY A 114 -2.69 -0.93 8.92
CA GLY A 114 -3.22 -0.80 10.28
C GLY A 114 -3.58 0.63 10.70
N THR A 115 -3.53 1.62 9.80
CA THR A 115 -3.97 2.99 10.14
C THR A 115 -5.49 3.08 10.23
N ALA A 116 -6.20 2.52 9.25
CA ALA A 116 -7.68 2.54 9.22
C ALA A 116 -8.29 1.84 10.43
N GLU A 117 -7.80 0.65 10.80
CA GLU A 117 -8.32 -0.13 11.95
C GLU A 117 -8.16 0.53 13.33
N LYS A 118 -7.35 1.59 13.42
CA LYS A 118 -7.21 2.38 14.66
C LYS A 118 -8.32 3.41 14.81
N SER A 119 -9.01 3.74 13.71
CA SER A 119 -10.11 4.69 13.76
C SER A 119 -11.38 4.04 14.28
N HIS A 120 -12.07 4.72 15.19
CA HIS A 120 -13.34 4.23 15.74
C HIS A 120 -14.46 4.19 14.70
N ASP A 121 -14.34 4.94 13.60
CA ASP A 121 -15.33 5.01 12.53
C ASP A 121 -15.06 4.01 11.41
N PHE A 122 -14.01 3.19 11.47
CA PHE A 122 -13.76 2.10 10.51
C PHE A 122 -14.76 0.96 10.71
N THR A 123 -15.99 1.19 10.24
CA THR A 123 -17.18 0.37 10.48
C THR A 123 -18.05 0.34 9.23
N MET A 124 -18.89 -0.70 9.07
CA MET A 124 -19.84 -0.78 7.95
C MET A 124 -20.77 0.45 7.87
N LYS A 125 -21.13 1.05 9.01
CA LYS A 125 -21.94 2.28 9.05
C LYS A 125 -21.25 3.45 8.34
N ALA A 126 -19.94 3.58 8.48
CA ALA A 126 -19.15 4.59 7.77
C ALA A 126 -19.02 4.25 6.27
N LEU A 127 -18.82 2.98 5.93
CA LEU A 127 -18.80 2.51 4.54
C LEU A 127 -20.12 2.85 3.83
N TYR A 128 -21.27 2.63 4.47
CA TYR A 128 -22.57 2.98 3.89
C TYR A 128 -22.79 4.50 3.73
N LYS A 129 -21.94 5.32 4.34
CA LYS A 129 -21.93 6.78 4.19
C LYS A 129 -20.87 7.27 3.19
N GLY A 130 -20.24 6.37 2.43
CA GLY A 130 -19.24 6.72 1.44
C GLY A 130 -17.82 6.87 1.99
N GLN A 131 -17.55 6.43 3.22
CA GLN A 131 -16.20 6.45 3.78
C GLN A 131 -15.45 5.14 3.49
N TYR A 132 -14.12 5.17 3.51
CA TYR A 132 -13.27 3.99 3.31
C TYR A 132 -13.61 3.24 2.00
N CYS A 133 -13.81 1.92 2.06
CA CYS A 133 -14.21 1.10 0.91
C CYS A 133 -15.50 1.60 0.26
N GLY A 134 -16.41 2.17 1.06
CA GLY A 134 -17.68 2.69 0.61
C GLY A 134 -17.61 3.91 -0.30
N ALA A 135 -16.45 4.57 -0.40
CA ALA A 135 -16.23 5.65 -1.36
C ALA A 135 -16.39 5.18 -2.82
N CYS A 136 -16.18 3.87 -3.07
CA CYS A 136 -16.36 3.24 -4.38
C CYS A 136 -17.31 2.04 -4.33
N HIS A 137 -17.35 1.27 -3.24
CA HIS A 137 -18.29 0.16 -3.05
C HIS A 137 -19.67 0.66 -2.60
N ASP A 138 -20.26 1.53 -3.40
CA ASP A 138 -21.52 2.26 -3.18
C ASP A 138 -22.70 1.70 -4.02
N GLY A 139 -22.44 0.72 -4.88
CA GLY A 139 -23.42 0.16 -5.81
C GLY A 139 -23.51 0.88 -7.15
N LYS A 140 -22.69 1.92 -7.37
CA LYS A 140 -22.61 2.68 -8.62
C LYS A 140 -21.22 2.58 -9.25
N THR A 141 -20.18 2.85 -8.47
CA THR A 141 -18.78 2.77 -8.94
C THR A 141 -18.29 1.33 -8.91
N ALA A 142 -18.61 0.60 -7.83
CA ALA A 142 -18.39 -0.84 -7.69
C ALA A 142 -19.59 -1.48 -6.97
N PHE A 143 -19.55 -2.80 -6.77
CA PHE A 143 -20.61 -3.49 -6.03
C PHE A 143 -20.80 -2.88 -4.64
N ALA A 144 -22.04 -2.80 -4.17
CA ALA A 144 -22.36 -2.17 -2.90
C ALA A 144 -21.81 -2.97 -1.71
N SER A 145 -21.25 -2.27 -0.72
CA SER A 145 -20.65 -2.88 0.47
C SER A 145 -21.62 -3.71 1.32
N ASN A 146 -22.93 -3.57 1.11
CA ASN A 146 -23.98 -4.29 1.84
C ASN A 146 -24.54 -5.53 1.10
N THR A 147 -23.99 -5.91 -0.05
CA THR A 147 -24.51 -7.04 -0.84
C THR A 147 -23.60 -8.27 -0.85
N LEU A 148 -22.27 -8.08 -0.88
CA LEU A 148 -21.29 -9.17 -1.05
C LEU A 148 -20.32 -9.26 0.13
N CYS A 149 -20.83 -9.58 1.32
CA CYS A 149 -20.06 -9.57 2.56
C CYS A 149 -18.80 -10.45 2.52
N ASN A 150 -18.92 -11.65 1.93
CA ASN A 150 -17.85 -12.65 1.88
C ASN A 150 -16.72 -12.31 0.90
N THR A 151 -16.86 -11.29 0.06
CA THR A 151 -15.78 -10.79 -0.80
C THR A 151 -14.66 -10.16 0.02
N CYS A 152 -15.02 -9.50 1.13
CA CYS A 152 -14.05 -8.85 2.02
C CYS A 152 -13.88 -9.61 3.34
N HIS A 153 -14.97 -10.16 3.89
CA HIS A 153 -14.97 -10.89 5.16
C HIS A 153 -14.71 -12.38 4.93
N ILE A 154 -13.45 -12.81 5.11
CA ILE A 154 -13.05 -14.21 4.85
C ILE A 154 -13.24 -15.14 6.06
N GLY A 155 -13.61 -14.58 7.21
CA GLY A 155 -13.82 -15.32 8.45
C GLY A 155 -12.55 -15.96 9.02
N ALA A 156 -12.69 -16.70 10.12
CA ALA A 156 -11.56 -17.32 10.81
C ALA A 156 -10.83 -18.36 9.94
N LYS A 157 -11.57 -19.24 9.24
CA LYS A 157 -10.98 -20.25 8.35
C LYS A 157 -10.22 -19.63 7.18
N GLY A 158 -10.79 -18.59 6.56
CA GLY A 158 -10.10 -17.87 5.48
C GLY A 158 -8.83 -17.19 5.97
N TYR A 159 -8.86 -16.63 7.17
CA TYR A 159 -7.67 -16.08 7.83
C TYR A 159 -6.61 -17.16 8.08
N ASP A 160 -6.98 -18.28 8.69
CA ASP A 160 -6.03 -19.34 9.03
C ASP A 160 -5.37 -19.94 7.78
N ARG A 161 -6.13 -20.06 6.68
CA ARG A 161 -5.59 -20.44 5.37
C ARG A 161 -4.60 -19.41 4.81
N LEU A 162 -4.93 -18.13 4.84
CA LEU A 162 -4.04 -17.07 4.36
C LEU A 162 -2.75 -16.95 5.20
N MET A 163 -2.85 -17.21 6.49
CA MET A 163 -1.71 -17.16 7.41
C MET A 163 -0.90 -18.46 7.44
N GLY A 164 -1.32 -19.51 6.70
CA GLY A 164 -0.65 -20.82 6.71
C GLY A 164 -0.73 -21.55 8.06
N ILE A 165 -1.76 -21.27 8.85
CA ILE A 165 -1.98 -21.83 10.21
C ILE A 165 -2.69 -23.19 10.13
N GLU A 166 -3.52 -23.43 9.10
CA GLU A 166 -4.08 -24.76 8.84
C GLU A 166 -3.00 -25.68 8.24
N SER A 167 -2.62 -26.73 8.97
CA SER A 167 -1.98 -27.91 8.37
C SER A 167 -2.99 -28.58 7.44
N HIS A 168 -2.65 -28.72 6.16
CA HIS A 168 -3.41 -29.55 5.23
C HIS A 168 -3.64 -30.94 5.86
N PRO A 169 -4.88 -31.44 5.96
CA PRO A 169 -5.05 -32.88 6.01
C PRO A 169 -4.64 -33.40 4.63
N GLU A 170 -3.61 -34.24 4.59
CA GLU A 170 -3.34 -35.04 3.39
C GLU A 170 -4.56 -35.90 3.05
N GLY A 171 -4.99 -35.89 1.79
CA GLY A 171 -6.00 -36.80 1.25
C GLY A 171 -6.85 -36.14 0.16
N GLY A 172 -6.93 -36.61 -1.08
CA GLY A 172 -6.31 -37.77 -1.72
C GLY A 172 -6.34 -37.56 -3.23
N VAL A 173 -5.43 -38.25 -3.92
CA VAL A 173 -5.34 -38.25 -5.38
C VAL A 173 -6.50 -39.08 -5.93
N GLU A 174 -7.53 -38.45 -6.49
CA GLU A 174 -8.46 -39.13 -7.39
C GLU A 174 -8.09 -38.80 -8.83
N GLY A 175 -7.63 -39.84 -9.53
CA GLY A 175 -7.12 -39.77 -10.89
C GLY A 175 -8.20 -39.45 -11.92
N HIS A 176 -7.89 -38.52 -12.82
CA HIS A 176 -8.63 -38.37 -14.06
C HIS A 176 -8.19 -39.46 -15.04
N SER A 177 -9.06 -40.46 -15.19
CA SER A 177 -9.10 -41.36 -16.35
C SER A 177 -9.98 -40.71 -17.42
N GLY A 178 -9.63 -40.89 -18.70
CA GLY A 178 -10.20 -40.18 -19.85
C GLY A 178 -11.71 -40.35 -20.08
N HIS A 179 -12.24 -39.61 -21.05
CA HIS A 179 -12.52 -40.04 -22.43
C HIS A 179 -12.49 -38.79 -23.34
#